data_AF-A0A6I5NTV0-F1
#
_entry.id   AF-A0A6I5NTV0-F1
#
_cell.length_a   1.000
_cell.length_b   1.000
_cell.length_c   1.000
_cell.angle_alpha   90.00
_cell.angle_beta   90.00
_cell.angle_gamma   90.00
#
_symmetry.space_group_name_H-M   'P 1'
#
loop_
_entity.id
_entity.type
_entity.pdbx_description
1 polymer ?
#
loop_
_entity_poly.entity_id
_entity_poly.type
_entity_poly.pdbx_seq_one_letter_code
_entity_poly.pdbx_strand_id
1 'polypeptide(L)' 'MALTVRVVSPDKTIWDSPAEEIVLPSTTGQLGILGGHVPLLTA' A
#
# COMPACT_ATOMS: atom_id res chain seq x y z
N MET A 1 12.26 -7.60 -2.65
CA MET A 1 11.33 -8.53 -1.96
C MET A 1 9.93 -8.03 -2.23
N ALA A 2 9.01 -8.91 -2.66
CA ALA A 2 7.64 -8.50 -2.98
C ALA A 2 6.84 -8.17 -1.72
N LEU A 3 6.15 -7.04 -1.74
CA LEU A 3 5.13 -6.62 -0.78
C LEU A 3 3.85 -7.43 -1.00
N THR A 4 3.15 -7.81 0.06
CA THR A 4 1.75 -8.26 -0.06
C THR A 4 0.86 -7.05 0.09
N VAL A 5 0.15 -6.67 -0.97
CA VAL A 5 -0.68 -5.47 -1.01
C VAL A 5 -2.15 -5.87 -1.01
N ARG A 6 -2.90 -5.33 -0.06
CA ARG A 6 -4.36 -5.49 -0.01
C ARG A 6 -5.05 -4.14 -0.01
N VAL A 7 -5.97 -3.93 -0.95
CA VAL A 7 -6.86 -2.76 -0.99
C VAL A 7 -8.25 -3.22 -0.59
N VAL A 8 -8.79 -2.64 0.48
CA VAL A 8 -10.06 -3.05 1.09
C VAL A 8 -11.02 -1.87 1.11
N SER A 9 -12.22 -2.07 0.58
CA SER A 9 -13.37 -1.18 0.79
C SER A 9 -14.28 -1.75 1.88
N PRO A 10 -15.24 -0.97 2.41
CA PRO A 10 -16.13 -1.44 3.48
C PRO A 10 -16.94 -2.71 3.13
N ASP A 11 -17.22 -2.93 1.85
CA ASP A 11 -18.03 -4.04 1.34
C ASP A 11 -17.18 -5.28 0.96
N LYS A 12 -15.95 -5.10 0.49
CA LYS A 12 -15.10 -6.19 0.01
C LYS A 12 -13.62 -5.82 -0.10
N THR A 13 -12.79 -6.85 -0.27
CA THR A 13 -11.42 -6.66 -0.74
C THR A 13 -11.43 -6.45 -2.26
N ILE A 14 -10.87 -5.34 -2.72
CA ILE A 14 -10.80 -4.95 -4.14
C ILE A 14 -9.53 -5.50 -4.78
N TRP A 15 -8.43 -5.58 -4.02
CA TRP A 15 -7.15 -6.03 -4.50
C TRP A 15 -6.44 -6.85 -3.42
N ASP A 16 -5.84 -7.98 -3.80
CA ASP A 16 -4.99 -8.80 -2.95
C ASP A 16 -3.96 -9.53 -3.82
N SER A 17 -2.76 -8.96 -3.94
CA SER A 17 -1.70 -9.55 -4.76
C SER A 17 -0.31 -9.10 -4.28
N PRO A 18 0.75 -9.83 -4.69
CA PRO A 18 2.11 -9.33 -4.53
C PRO A 18 2.38 -8.12 -5.44
N ALA A 19 3.23 -7.20 -4.98
CA ALA A 19 3.74 -6.05 -5.74
C ALA A 19 5.18 -5.73 -5.32
N GLU A 20 5.98 -5.12 -6.19
CA GLU A 20 7.36 -4.72 -5.85
C GLU A 20 7.42 -3.32 -5.23
N GLU A 21 6.47 -2.46 -5.61
CA GLU A 21 6.34 -1.08 -5.18
C GLU A 21 4.85 -0.68 -5.21
N ILE A 22 4.45 0.23 -4.33
CA ILE A 22 3.16 0.91 -4.40
C ILE A 22 3.32 2.41 -4.23
N VAL A 23 2.54 3.18 -5.00
CA VAL A 23 2.44 4.63 -4.88
C VAL A 23 1.06 4.99 -4.34
N LEU A 24 1.01 5.58 -3.14
CA LEU A 24 -0.21 5.99 -2.46
C LEU A 24 -0.41 7.51 -2.56
N PRO A 25 -1.63 8.00 -2.84
CA PRO A 25 -1.96 9.40 -2.68
C PRO A 25 -2.23 9.69 -1.19
N SER A 26 -1.30 10.38 -0.52
CA SER A 26 -1.45 10.80 0.88
C SER A 26 -1.80 12.29 0.98
N THR A 27 -2.29 12.70 2.15
CA THR A 27 -2.60 14.10 2.48
C THR A 27 -1.40 15.06 2.35
N THR A 28 -0.17 14.55 2.43
CA THR A 28 1.07 15.34 2.25
C THR A 28 1.71 15.19 0.86
N GLY A 29 1.08 14.45 -0.07
CA GLY A 29 1.62 14.19 -1.41
C GLY A 29 1.67 12.70 -1.76
N GLN A 30 2.42 12.35 -2.81
CA GLN A 30 2.59 10.93 -3.20
C GLN A 30 3.58 10.23 -2.26
N LEU A 31 3.23 9.02 -1.82
CA LEU A 31 4.09 8.14 -1.03
C LEU A 31 4.44 6.88 -1.80
N GLY A 32 5.72 6.66 -2.08
CA GLY A 32 6.24 5.40 -2.62
C GLY A 32 6.67 4.45 -1.49
N ILE A 33 6.18 3.21 -1.51
CA ILE A 33 6.55 2.16 -0.55
C ILE A 33 7.18 0.99 -1.30
N LEU A 34 8.40 0.61 -0.90
CA LEU A 34 9.14 -0.54 -1.41
C LEU A 34 9.31 -1.63 -0.34
N GLY A 35 9.78 -2.81 -0.75
CA GLY A 35 10.12 -3.90 0.16
C GLY A 35 11.12 -3.50 1.25
N GLY A 36 10.82 -3.83 2.50
CA GLY A 36 11.67 -3.51 3.66
C GLY A 36 11.36 -2.16 4.32
N HIS A 37 10.29 -1.47 3.91
CA HIS A 37 9.83 -0.26 4.57
C HIS A 37 9.41 -0.50 6.02
N VAL A 38 9.64 0.51 6.88
CA VAL A 38 9.23 0.47 8.29
C VAL A 38 7.70 0.52 8.44
N PRO A 39 7.13 0.02 9.55
CA PRO A 39 5.70 0.17 9.81
C PRO A 39 5.29 1.65 9.81
N LEU A 40 4.20 1.98 9.12
CA LEU A 40 3.69 3.34 8.97
C LEU A 40 2.15 3.32 8.97
N LEU A 41 1.55 4.33 9.60
CA LEU A 41 0.11 4.60 9.52
C LEU A 41 -0.07 6.03 8.98
N THR A 42 -0.85 6.18 7.92
CA THR A 42 -1.18 7.46 7.27
C THR A 42 -2.63 7.45 6.81
N ALA A 43 -3.23 8.64 6.68
CA ALA A 43 -4.60 8.87 6.22
C ALA A 43 -4.61 9.49 4.81
#